data_AF-A0AA43IJI7-F1
#
_entry.id   AF-A0AA43IJI7-F1
#
_cell.length_a   1.000
_cell.length_b   1.000
_cell.length_c   1.000
_cell.angle_alpha   90.00
_cell.angle_beta   90.00
_cell.angle_gamma   90.00
#
_symmetry.space_group_name_H-M   'P 1'
#
loop_
_entity.id
_entity.type
_entity.pdbx_description
1 polymer ?
#
loop_
_entity_poly.entity_id
_entity_poly.type
_entity_poly.pdbx_seq_one_letter_code
_entity_poly.pdbx_strand_id
1 'polypeptide(L)'
;MINSKVISSFPVLILVMALFSCSTATVETARNFEIVELPDGSVAYLNHNSAVGYDRNFDPRSVQLEGEVFFSVAEGSTPFVVHTDLGEVTVTGTEFNVKAEDEEIEVEVEEGSVELKTQQHAEKVRGGEVAVFKKGGNEINIGRAEFKFRIWMKELRVEFKKLGREIKRNAKEIGKESREAGKELKKEMKKLKE
;
A
#
# COMPACT_ATOMS: atom_id res chain seq x y z
N MET A 1 -13.27 -18.82 59.77
CA MET A 1 -14.31 -19.55 58.99
C MET A 1 -15.47 -18.57 58.87
N ILE A 2 -15.64 -17.86 57.75
CA ILE A 2 -16.46 -18.29 56.61
C ILE A 2 -15.90 -17.64 55.32
N ASN A 3 -15.71 -18.48 54.30
CA ASN A 3 -15.46 -18.08 52.90
C ASN A 3 -16.73 -17.50 52.29
N SER A 4 -16.62 -16.41 51.54
CA SER A 4 -17.57 -16.15 50.44
C SER A 4 -16.83 -15.60 49.22
N LYS A 5 -16.66 -16.50 48.24
CA LYS A 5 -16.28 -16.21 46.87
C LYS A 5 -17.24 -15.17 46.29
N VAL A 6 -16.70 -14.09 45.74
CA VAL A 6 -17.40 -13.30 44.73
C VAL A 6 -16.76 -13.69 43.39
N ILE A 7 -17.35 -14.71 42.76
CA ILE A 7 -17.18 -14.98 41.33
C ILE A 7 -18.51 -14.55 40.73
N SER A 8 -18.55 -13.48 39.94
CA SER A 8 -19.65 -13.25 39.01
C SER A 8 -19.31 -12.19 37.98
N SER A 9 -19.27 -12.64 36.72
CA SER A 9 -19.62 -11.89 35.52
C SER A 9 -18.63 -10.86 34.96
N PHE A 10 -17.58 -11.34 34.29
CA PHE A 10 -16.88 -10.60 33.24
C PHE A 10 -16.69 -11.33 31.88
N PRO A 11 -17.55 -12.27 31.41
CA PRO A 11 -17.39 -12.83 30.06
C PRO A 11 -18.17 -12.07 28.97
N VAL A 12 -18.91 -11.01 29.28
CA VAL A 12 -19.73 -10.29 28.28
C VAL A 12 -19.00 -9.09 27.67
N LEU A 13 -18.08 -8.44 28.38
CA LEU A 13 -17.38 -7.27 27.85
C LEU A 13 -16.29 -7.64 26.82
N ILE A 14 -15.66 -8.81 26.96
CA ILE A 14 -14.65 -9.30 25.99
C ILE A 14 -15.33 -9.84 24.72
N LEU A 15 -16.59 -10.28 24.80
CA LEU A 15 -17.34 -10.76 23.62
C LEU A 15 -17.84 -9.62 22.72
N VAL A 16 -17.99 -8.39 23.24
CA VAL A 16 -18.44 -7.23 22.46
C VAL A 16 -17.29 -6.56 21.66
N MET A 17 -16.03 -6.78 22.04
CA MET A 17 -14.88 -6.34 21.22
C MET A 17 -14.64 -7.20 19.98
N ALA A 18 -15.23 -8.39 19.91
CA ALA A 18 -15.11 -9.31 18.76
C ALA A 18 -16.20 -9.10 17.69
N LEU A 19 -17.03 -8.05 17.80
CA LEU A 19 -18.13 -7.77 16.86
C LEU A 19 -17.94 -6.50 16.04
N PHE A 20 -16.79 -5.83 16.12
CA PHE A 20 -16.41 -4.90 15.07
C PHE A 20 -15.74 -5.73 13.98
N SER A 21 -16.46 -5.95 12.88
CA SER A 21 -15.87 -6.41 11.64
C SER A 21 -14.56 -5.64 11.41
N CYS A 22 -13.43 -6.36 11.32
CA CYS A 22 -12.16 -5.78 10.92
C CYS A 22 -12.32 -5.29 9.47
N SER A 23 -12.80 -4.06 9.32
CA SER A 23 -13.10 -3.39 8.04
C SER A 23 -11.84 -2.81 7.42
N THR A 24 -10.71 -2.84 8.12
CA THR A 24 -9.43 -2.31 7.64
C THR A 24 -8.64 -3.35 6.85
N ALA A 25 -7.97 -2.89 5.81
CA ALA A 25 -6.93 -3.62 5.10
C ALA A 25 -5.61 -2.90 5.36
N THR A 26 -4.57 -3.67 5.65
CA THR A 26 -3.20 -3.16 5.83
C THR A 26 -2.27 -3.96 4.94
N VAL A 27 -1.42 -3.25 4.21
CA VAL A 27 -0.34 -3.81 3.40
C VAL A 27 0.96 -3.22 3.90
N GLU A 28 1.90 -4.09 4.22
CA GLU A 28 3.23 -3.73 4.73
C GLU A 28 4.30 -4.38 3.87
N THR A 29 5.40 -3.67 3.67
CA THR A 29 6.57 -4.16 2.96
C THR A 29 7.77 -4.21 3.90
N ALA A 30 8.67 -5.16 3.68
CA ALA A 30 9.95 -5.22 4.39
C ALA A 30 11.10 -4.98 3.41
N ARG A 31 11.45 -6.00 2.62
CA ARG A 31 12.55 -5.93 1.63
C ARG A 31 12.06 -5.91 0.18
N ASN A 32 10.77 -6.10 -0.02
CA ASN A 32 10.09 -6.11 -1.30
C ASN A 32 9.37 -4.77 -1.52
N PHE A 33 8.98 -4.55 -2.76
CA PHE A 33 8.00 -3.54 -3.14
C PHE A 33 6.63 -4.19 -3.26
N GLU A 34 5.57 -3.41 -3.14
CA GLU A 34 4.20 -3.87 -3.39
C GLU A 34 3.41 -2.86 -4.23
N ILE A 35 2.42 -3.35 -4.97
CA ILE A 35 1.46 -2.52 -5.69
C ILE A 35 0.07 -2.85 -5.18
N VAL A 36 -0.64 -1.84 -4.71
CA VAL A 36 -1.99 -1.96 -4.17
C VAL A 36 -2.94 -1.16 -5.04
N GLU A 37 -3.91 -1.83 -5.65
CA GLU A 37 -5.07 -1.18 -6.25
C GLU A 37 -6.09 -0.89 -5.14
N LEU A 38 -6.41 0.39 -4.96
CA LEU A 38 -7.38 0.85 -3.97
C LEU A 38 -8.81 0.77 -4.52
N PRO A 39 -9.83 0.70 -3.66
CA PRO A 39 -11.22 0.48 -4.09
C PRO A 39 -11.80 1.55 -5.01
N ASP A 40 -11.22 2.76 -5.03
CA ASP A 40 -11.60 3.85 -5.92
C ASP A 40 -10.90 3.83 -7.29
N GLY A 41 -10.06 2.82 -7.55
CA GLY A 41 -9.24 2.70 -8.77
C GLY A 41 -7.90 3.45 -8.70
N SER A 42 -7.59 4.10 -7.59
CA SER A 42 -6.25 4.65 -7.35
C SER A 42 -5.23 3.52 -7.14
N VAL A 43 -3.96 3.82 -7.36
CA VAL A 43 -2.87 2.84 -7.19
C VAL A 43 -1.81 3.39 -6.24
N ALA A 44 -1.45 2.59 -5.24
CA ALA A 44 -0.35 2.85 -4.32
C ALA A 44 0.83 1.91 -4.62
N TYR A 45 2.00 2.48 -4.85
CA TYR A 45 3.25 1.76 -5.05
C TYR A 45 4.09 1.93 -3.79
N LEU A 46 4.23 0.87 -3.02
CA LEU A 46 4.94 0.90 -1.74
C LEU A 46 6.41 0.59 -1.98
N ASN A 47 7.29 1.45 -1.47
CA ASN A 47 8.71 1.17 -1.35
C ASN A 47 8.94 0.10 -0.27
N HIS A 48 10.18 -0.33 -0.06
CA HIS A 48 10.57 -1.17 1.07
C HIS A 48 10.33 -0.45 2.42
N ASN A 49 10.12 -1.22 3.50
CA ASN A 49 9.80 -0.71 4.85
C ASN A 49 8.67 0.33 4.86
N SER A 50 7.59 0.08 4.15
CA SER A 50 6.46 1.00 4.02
C SER A 50 5.16 0.28 4.35
N ALA A 51 4.18 1.04 4.84
CA ALA A 51 2.88 0.53 5.22
C ALA A 51 1.77 1.44 4.70
N VAL A 52 0.69 0.83 4.20
CA VAL A 52 -0.55 1.52 3.86
C VAL A 52 -1.73 0.79 4.47
N GLY A 53 -2.49 1.49 5.31
CA GLY A 53 -3.75 1.01 5.90
C GLY A 53 -4.95 1.79 5.36
N TYR A 54 -6.06 1.13 5.10
CA TYR A 54 -7.29 1.78 4.61
C TYR A 54 -8.55 0.99 4.98
N ASP A 55 -9.71 1.67 5.04
CA ASP A 55 -11.00 0.99 5.19
C ASP A 55 -11.41 0.35 3.87
N ARG A 56 -11.89 -0.90 3.91
CA ARG A 56 -12.29 -1.67 2.71
C ARG A 56 -13.48 -1.07 1.97
N ASN A 57 -14.35 -0.32 2.66
CA ASN A 57 -15.43 0.42 2.01
C ASN A 57 -14.91 1.68 1.32
N PHE A 58 -13.73 2.18 1.73
CA PHE A 58 -13.03 3.32 1.16
C PHE A 58 -13.87 4.59 1.07
N ASP A 59 -14.74 4.77 2.05
CA ASP A 59 -15.58 5.94 2.26
C ASP A 59 -15.47 6.37 3.74
N PRO A 60 -14.68 7.41 4.06
CA PRO A 60 -14.00 8.31 3.12
C PRO A 60 -12.80 7.67 2.39
N ARG A 61 -12.41 8.25 1.25
CA ARG A 61 -11.20 7.87 0.46
C ARG A 61 -9.94 8.28 1.24
N SER A 62 -9.53 7.47 2.20
CA SER A 62 -8.39 7.79 3.05
C SER A 62 -7.48 6.60 3.30
N VAL A 63 -6.19 6.87 3.45
CA VAL A 63 -5.17 5.89 3.82
C VAL A 63 -4.33 6.40 4.99
N GLN A 64 -3.91 5.51 5.88
CA GLN A 64 -2.81 5.74 6.83
C GLN A 64 -1.51 5.26 6.18
N LEU A 65 -0.45 6.07 6.26
CA LEU A 65 0.84 5.78 5.63
C LEU A 65 1.98 5.85 6.64
N GLU A 66 2.91 4.91 6.48
CA GLU A 66 4.28 4.93 7.04
C GLU A 66 5.28 4.59 5.93
N GLY A 67 6.47 5.18 5.96
CA GLY A 67 7.52 4.92 4.96
C GLY A 67 7.36 5.74 3.68
N GLU A 68 7.62 5.14 2.53
CA GLU A 68 7.62 5.82 1.23
C GLU A 68 6.66 5.15 0.24
N VAL A 69 5.70 5.93 -0.27
CA VAL A 69 4.69 5.44 -1.20
C VAL A 69 4.46 6.47 -2.31
N PHE A 70 4.50 5.99 -3.55
CA PHE A 70 4.02 6.75 -4.69
C PHE A 70 2.55 6.43 -4.96
N PHE A 71 1.74 7.46 -5.13
CA PHE A 71 0.32 7.34 -5.43
C PHE A 71 0.02 7.89 -6.83
N SER A 72 -0.74 7.11 -7.60
CA SER A 72 -1.49 7.61 -8.77
C SER A 72 -2.97 7.59 -8.40
N VAL A 73 -3.49 8.76 -8.02
CA VAL A 73 -4.85 8.90 -7.50
C VAL A 73 -5.83 9.19 -8.61
N ALA A 74 -6.88 8.38 -8.70
CA ALA A 74 -7.97 8.58 -9.66
C ALA A 74 -8.68 9.93 -9.42
N GLU A 75 -8.95 10.66 -10.51
CA GLU A 75 -9.67 11.92 -10.45
C GLU A 75 -11.10 11.71 -9.92
N GLY A 76 -11.52 12.55 -8.97
CA GLY A 76 -12.84 12.48 -8.37
C GLY A 76 -13.22 13.73 -7.58
N SER A 77 -14.52 13.87 -7.29
CA SER A 77 -15.07 15.02 -6.56
C SER A 77 -14.86 14.94 -5.05
N THR A 78 -14.71 13.73 -4.51
CA THR A 78 -14.41 13.49 -3.10
C THR A 78 -12.89 13.45 -2.89
N PRO A 79 -12.34 14.21 -1.93
CA PRO A 79 -10.90 14.21 -1.67
C PRO A 79 -10.38 12.82 -1.31
N PHE A 80 -9.15 12.55 -1.74
CA PHE A 80 -8.33 11.46 -1.27
C PHE A 80 -7.35 12.01 -0.23
N VAL A 81 -7.28 11.39 0.95
CA VAL A 81 -6.46 11.87 2.07
C VAL A 81 -5.45 10.82 2.50
N VAL A 82 -4.17 11.18 2.50
CA VAL A 82 -3.10 10.39 3.12
C VAL A 82 -2.84 10.97 4.50
N HIS A 83 -3.03 10.15 5.53
CA HIS A 83 -2.69 10.46 6.90
C HIS A 83 -1.31 9.92 7.24
N THR A 84 -0.53 10.74 7.93
CA THR A 84 0.79 10.41 8.49
C THR A 84 0.87 10.95 9.91
N ASP A 85 1.91 10.58 10.65
CA ASP A 85 2.12 11.11 12.00
C ASP A 85 2.40 12.64 12.04
N LEU A 86 2.91 13.21 10.94
CA LEU A 86 3.35 14.60 10.87
C LEU A 86 2.38 15.53 10.14
N GLY A 87 1.43 14.97 9.40
CA GLY A 87 0.46 15.75 8.64
C GLY A 87 -0.46 14.94 7.74
N GLU A 88 -1.30 15.67 7.03
CA GLU A 88 -2.29 15.15 6.08
C GLU A 88 -1.98 15.68 4.69
N VAL A 89 -2.05 14.80 3.70
CA VAL A 89 -1.87 15.14 2.29
C VAL A 89 -3.21 14.94 1.59
N THR A 90 -3.78 16.02 1.05
CA THR A 90 -5.12 16.00 0.42
C THR A 90 -5.02 16.29 -1.07
N VAL A 91 -5.70 15.45 -1.88
CA VAL A 91 -5.76 15.58 -3.34
C VAL A 91 -7.14 15.22 -3.89
N THR A 92 -7.41 15.53 -5.16
CA THR A 92 -8.62 15.09 -5.87
C THR A 92 -8.32 14.26 -7.13
N GLY A 93 -7.07 14.17 -7.55
CA GLY A 93 -6.60 13.50 -8.77
C GLY A 93 -5.19 13.98 -9.10
N THR A 94 -4.18 13.24 -8.64
CA THR A 94 -2.79 13.70 -8.56
C THR A 94 -1.85 12.50 -8.58
N GLU A 95 -0.71 12.65 -9.22
CA GLU A 95 0.42 11.72 -9.11
C GLU A 95 1.50 12.33 -8.23
N PHE A 96 1.81 11.68 -7.11
CA PHE A 96 2.69 12.23 -6.09
C PHE A 96 3.34 11.14 -5.24
N ASN A 97 4.50 11.45 -4.68
CA ASN A 97 5.21 10.62 -3.72
C ASN A 97 5.07 11.23 -2.32
N VAL A 98 4.80 10.39 -1.32
CA VAL A 98 4.88 10.77 0.08
C VAL A 98 5.95 9.90 0.74
N LYS A 99 6.91 10.55 1.36
CA LYS A 99 7.91 9.92 2.23
C LYS A 99 7.71 10.45 3.64
N ALA A 100 7.17 9.63 4.52
CA ALA A 100 6.92 9.96 5.92
C ALA A 100 7.79 9.07 6.83
N GLU A 101 8.75 9.71 7.47
CA GLU A 101 9.61 9.14 8.51
C GLU A 101 9.30 9.82 9.85
N ASP A 102 9.86 9.32 10.96
CA ASP A 102 9.55 9.75 12.32
C ASP A 102 9.64 11.28 12.57
N GLU A 103 10.53 11.95 11.84
CA GLU A 103 10.92 13.34 12.07
C GLU A 103 10.70 14.25 10.85
N GLU A 104 10.33 13.69 9.69
CA GLU A 104 10.17 14.44 8.45
C GLU A 104 9.09 13.82 7.55
N ILE A 105 8.28 14.69 6.95
CA ILE A 105 7.42 14.36 5.81
C ILE A 105 7.89 15.15 4.59
N GLU A 106 8.12 14.43 3.50
CA GLU A 106 8.44 14.98 2.19
C GLU A 106 7.34 14.55 1.19
N VAL A 107 6.81 15.52 0.44
CA VAL A 107 5.81 15.29 -0.59
C VAL A 107 6.30 15.87 -1.92
N GLU A 108 6.53 15.01 -2.91
CA GLU A 108 6.93 15.40 -4.27
C GLU A 108 5.73 15.22 -5.22
N VAL A 109 5.34 16.25 -5.97
CA VAL A 109 4.18 16.18 -6.87
C VAL A 109 4.64 16.06 -8.32
N GLU A 110 4.35 14.93 -8.97
CA GLU A 110 4.67 14.70 -10.39
C GLU A 110 3.64 15.38 -11.30
N GLU A 111 2.35 15.14 -11.07
CA GLU A 111 1.24 15.75 -11.82
C GLU A 111 0.10 16.16 -10.90
N GLY A 112 -0.52 17.31 -11.19
CA GLY A 112 -1.67 17.83 -10.44
C GLY A 112 -1.26 18.77 -9.30
N SER A 113 -1.95 18.67 -8.18
CA SER A 113 -1.61 19.44 -6.97
C SER A 113 -2.01 18.72 -5.69
N VAL A 114 -1.28 19.04 -4.63
CA VAL A 114 -1.44 18.54 -3.28
C VAL A 114 -1.71 19.71 -2.34
N GLU A 115 -2.52 19.50 -1.31
CA GLU A 115 -2.46 20.30 -0.08
C GLU A 115 -1.76 19.48 1.01
N LEU A 116 -0.62 19.97 1.50
CA LEU A 116 0.05 19.40 2.67
C LEU A 116 -0.34 20.24 3.89
N LYS A 117 -0.98 19.59 4.85
CA LYS A 117 -1.42 20.21 6.10
C LYS A 117 -0.73 19.57 7.29
N THR A 118 -0.07 20.37 8.09
CA THR A 118 0.51 19.99 9.39
C THR A 118 -0.36 20.57 10.51
N GLN A 119 0.04 20.43 11.77
CA GLN A 119 -0.74 20.96 12.89
C GLN A 119 -0.93 22.48 12.84
N GLN A 120 0.02 23.22 12.27
CA GLN A 120 0.06 24.68 12.31
C GLN A 120 0.04 25.35 10.93
N HIS A 121 0.35 24.59 9.87
CA HIS A 121 0.54 25.13 8.53
C HIS A 121 -0.23 24.29 7.50
N ALA A 122 -0.63 24.93 6.42
CA ALA A 122 -1.19 24.27 5.26
C ALA A 122 -0.64 24.96 4.02
N GLU A 123 -0.07 24.19 3.10
CA GLU A 123 0.51 24.73 1.88
C GLU A 123 0.07 23.91 0.67
N LYS A 124 -0.13 24.61 -0.44
CA LYS A 124 -0.45 23.98 -1.73
C LYS A 124 0.82 23.74 -2.52
N VAL A 125 1.03 22.49 -2.92
CA VAL A 125 2.18 22.01 -3.69
C VAL A 125 1.72 21.63 -5.10
N ARG A 126 2.40 22.10 -6.13
CA ARG A 126 2.02 21.90 -7.54
C ARG A 126 2.96 20.91 -8.23
N GLY A 127 2.52 20.38 -9.38
CA GLY A 127 3.38 19.54 -10.22
C GLY A 127 4.75 20.16 -10.49
N GLY A 128 5.81 19.40 -10.23
CA GLY A 128 7.21 19.84 -10.30
C GLY A 128 7.79 20.34 -8.97
N GLU A 129 6.99 20.43 -7.92
CA GLU A 129 7.40 20.94 -6.60
C GLU A 129 7.53 19.81 -5.56
N VAL A 130 8.35 20.09 -4.55
CA VAL A 130 8.49 19.29 -3.33
C VAL A 130 8.15 20.16 -2.14
N ALA A 131 7.43 19.60 -1.17
CA ALA A 131 7.24 20.20 0.14
C ALA A 131 7.88 19.33 1.22
N VAL A 132 8.66 19.94 2.10
CA VAL A 132 9.32 19.27 3.23
C VAL A 132 8.91 19.93 4.53
N PHE A 133 8.43 19.12 5.46
CA PHE A 133 8.14 19.53 6.82
C PHE A 133 8.88 18.65 7.82
N LYS A 134 9.58 19.29 8.75
CA LYS A 134 10.27 18.63 9.86
C LYS A 134 9.48 18.80 11.15
N LYS A 135 9.43 17.76 11.95
CA LYS A 135 8.77 17.78 13.26
C LYS A 135 9.35 18.87 14.15
N GLY A 136 8.47 19.65 14.78
CA GLY A 136 8.86 20.82 15.59
C GLY A 136 9.32 22.03 14.78
N GLY A 137 9.32 21.95 13.45
CA GLY A 137 9.50 23.10 12.56
C GLY A 137 8.25 23.98 12.51
N ASN A 138 8.44 25.25 12.14
CA ASN A 138 7.38 26.26 12.07
C ASN A 138 7.01 26.65 10.63
N GLU A 139 7.47 25.89 9.63
CA GLU A 139 7.20 26.19 8.23
C GLU A 139 7.30 24.93 7.37
N ILE A 140 6.55 24.94 6.26
CA ILE A 140 6.65 23.94 5.20
C ILE A 140 7.56 24.54 4.13
N ASN A 141 8.67 23.86 3.83
CA ASN A 141 9.64 24.33 2.83
C ASN A 141 9.24 23.81 1.45
N ILE A 142 8.91 24.72 0.52
CA ILE A 142 8.59 24.37 -0.87
C ILE A 142 9.81 24.63 -1.76
N GLY A 143 10.12 23.67 -2.62
CA GLY A 143 11.19 23.76 -3.60
C GLY A 143 10.86 23.04 -4.90
N ARG A 144 11.86 22.93 -5.78
CA ARG A 144 11.75 22.13 -7.00
C ARG A 144 12.01 20.67 -6.69
N ALA A 145 11.11 19.78 -7.12
CA ALA A 145 11.29 18.34 -6.92
C ALA A 145 12.40 17.77 -7.81
N GLU A 146 13.16 16.83 -7.24
CA GLU A 146 14.14 16.03 -7.98
C GLU A 146 13.55 14.70 -8.45
N PHE A 147 12.42 14.27 -7.85
CA PHE A 147 11.72 13.03 -8.17
C PHE A 147 12.56 11.79 -7.92
N LYS A 148 13.15 11.71 -6.72
CA LYS A 148 14.05 10.61 -6.31
C LYS A 148 13.33 9.26 -6.31
N PHE A 149 12.03 9.24 -6.05
CA PHE A 149 11.23 8.02 -6.08
C PHE A 149 11.29 7.29 -7.43
N ARG A 150 11.55 8.00 -8.53
CA ARG A 150 11.69 7.43 -9.87
C ARG A 150 12.85 6.44 -9.97
N ILE A 151 13.81 6.48 -9.06
CA ILE A 151 14.91 5.52 -8.99
C ILE A 151 14.37 4.16 -8.56
N TRP A 152 13.74 4.06 -7.39
CA TRP A 152 13.22 2.79 -6.90
C TRP A 152 12.02 2.30 -7.73
N MET A 153 11.21 3.20 -8.31
CA MET A 153 10.17 2.80 -9.27
C MET A 153 10.72 2.13 -10.55
N LYS A 154 11.94 2.50 -10.97
CA LYS A 154 12.62 1.77 -12.06
C LYS A 154 13.08 0.40 -11.61
N GLU A 155 13.58 0.27 -10.39
CA GLU A 155 13.98 -1.02 -9.79
C GLU A 155 12.80 -1.96 -9.72
N LEU A 156 11.67 -1.48 -9.18
CA LEU A 156 10.40 -2.21 -9.14
C LEU A 156 10.00 -2.75 -10.52
N ARG A 157 10.04 -1.89 -11.54
CA ARG A 157 9.72 -2.28 -12.93
C ARG A 157 10.64 -3.38 -13.46
N VAL A 158 11.93 -3.35 -13.08
CA VAL A 158 12.89 -4.39 -13.49
C VAL A 158 12.58 -5.71 -12.80
N GLU A 159 12.25 -5.69 -11.51
CA GLU A 159 11.86 -6.88 -10.75
C GLU A 159 10.61 -7.55 -11.34
N PHE A 160 9.56 -6.77 -11.61
CA PHE A 160 8.35 -7.30 -12.25
C PHE A 160 8.62 -7.92 -13.63
N LYS A 161 9.47 -7.29 -14.45
CA LYS A 161 9.88 -7.86 -15.75
C LYS A 161 10.65 -9.17 -15.59
N LYS A 162 11.46 -9.30 -14.55
CA LYS A 162 12.18 -10.56 -14.26
C LYS A 162 11.19 -11.64 -13.84
N LEU A 163 10.29 -11.32 -12.91
CA LEU A 163 9.25 -12.24 -12.43
C LEU A 163 8.35 -12.73 -13.56
N GLY A 164 7.88 -11.84 -14.44
CA GLY A 164 7.06 -12.23 -15.60
C GLY A 164 7.78 -13.18 -16.57
N ARG A 165 9.09 -12.99 -16.78
CA ARG A 165 9.90 -13.92 -17.59
C ARG A 165 10.01 -15.30 -16.94
N GLU A 166 10.13 -15.34 -15.61
CA GLU A 166 10.23 -16.57 -14.84
C GLU A 166 8.91 -17.34 -14.83
N ILE A 167 7.78 -16.67 -14.55
CA ILE A 167 6.45 -17.26 -14.65
C ILE A 167 6.22 -17.88 -16.03
N LYS A 168 6.59 -17.16 -17.10
CA LYS A 168 6.46 -17.65 -18.49
C LYS A 168 7.31 -18.90 -18.74
N ARG A 169 8.51 -18.98 -18.16
CA ARG A 169 9.39 -20.15 -18.27
C ARG A 169 8.76 -21.35 -17.55
N ASN A 170 8.36 -21.15 -16.29
CA ASN A 170 7.80 -22.21 -15.45
C ASN A 170 6.49 -22.75 -16.06
N ALA A 171 5.62 -21.88 -16.58
CA ALA A 171 4.40 -22.30 -17.28
C ALA A 171 4.69 -23.18 -18.52
N LYS A 172 5.77 -22.88 -19.25
CA LYS A 172 6.19 -23.69 -20.41
C LYS A 172 6.69 -25.07 -19.98
N GLU A 173 7.45 -25.13 -18.88
CA GLU A 173 7.97 -26.39 -18.32
C GLU A 173 6.84 -27.28 -17.83
N ILE A 174 5.92 -26.74 -17.02
CA ILE A 174 4.72 -27.45 -16.55
C ILE A 174 3.90 -27.98 -17.74
N GLY A 175 3.74 -27.17 -18.79
CA GLY A 175 3.03 -27.60 -20.00
C GLY A 175 3.73 -28.73 -20.76
N LYS A 176 5.07 -28.79 -20.74
CA LYS A 176 5.85 -29.88 -21.34
C LYS A 176 5.71 -31.16 -20.51
N GLU A 177 5.89 -31.06 -19.20
CA GLU A 177 5.75 -32.19 -18.26
C GLU A 177 4.36 -32.82 -18.33
N SER A 178 3.30 -31.99 -18.34
CA SER A 178 1.92 -32.44 -18.45
C SER A 178 1.67 -33.24 -19.75
N ARG A 179 2.30 -32.84 -20.87
CA ARG A 179 2.20 -33.56 -22.15
C ARG A 179 2.96 -34.88 -22.13
N GLU A 180 4.13 -34.92 -21.50
CA GLU A 180 4.93 -36.15 -21.36
C GLU A 180 4.21 -37.16 -20.46
N ALA A 181 3.70 -36.73 -19.31
CA ALA A 181 2.88 -37.56 -18.42
C ALA A 181 1.64 -38.13 -19.14
N GLY A 182 0.93 -37.30 -19.92
CA GLY A 182 -0.21 -37.74 -20.71
C GLY A 182 0.14 -38.77 -21.79
N LYS A 183 1.34 -38.71 -22.38
CA LYS A 183 1.82 -39.71 -23.34
C LYS A 183 2.16 -41.04 -22.65
N GLU A 184 2.82 -40.99 -21.50
CA GLU A 184 3.19 -42.22 -20.77
C GLU A 184 1.94 -42.92 -20.23
N LEU A 185 0.97 -42.17 -19.69
CA LEU A 185 -0.31 -42.73 -19.25
C LEU A 185 -1.04 -43.46 -20.39
N LYS A 186 -1.10 -42.88 -21.59
CA LYS A 186 -1.72 -43.52 -22.77
C LYS A 186 -1.02 -44.82 -23.15
N LYS A 187 0.32 -44.85 -23.04
CA LYS A 187 1.13 -46.03 -23.34
C LYS A 187 0.88 -47.15 -22.31
N GLU A 188 0.83 -46.83 -21.02
CA GLU A 188 0.50 -47.79 -19.97
C GLU A 188 -0.93 -48.32 -20.11
N MET A 189 -1.91 -47.46 -20.39
CA MET A 189 -3.29 -47.89 -20.66
C MET A 189 -3.41 -48.83 -21.87
N LYS A 190 -2.53 -48.70 -22.86
CA LYS A 190 -2.51 -49.61 -24.02
C LYS A 190 -2.00 -51.00 -23.60
N LYS A 191 -0.93 -51.06 -22.80
CA LYS A 191 -0.36 -52.34 -22.31
C LYS A 191 -1.35 -53.14 -21.45
N LEU A 192 -2.20 -52.47 -20.67
CA LEU A 192 -3.20 -53.15 -19.84
C LEU A 192 -4.36 -53.77 -20.63
N LYS A 193 -4.51 -53.44 -21.92
CA LYS A 193 -5.56 -53.97 -22.80
C LYS A 193 -5.07 -55.11 -23.70
N GLU A 194 -3.77 -55.40 -23.69
CA GLU A 194 -3.11 -56.50 -24.40
C GLU A 194 -2.91 -57.69 -23.46
#